data_AF-A0A662WL87-F1
#
_entry.id   AF-A0A662WL87-F1
#
_cell.length_a   1.000
_cell.length_b   1.000
_cell.length_c   1.000
_cell.angle_alpha   90.00
_cell.angle_beta   90.00
_cell.angle_gamma   90.00
#
_symmetry.space_group_name_H-M   'P 1'
#
loop_
_entity.id
_entity.type
_entity.pdbx_description
1 polymer ?
#
loop_
_entity_poly.entity_id
_entity_poly.type
_entity_poly.pdbx_seq_one_letter_code
_entity_poly.pdbx_strand_id
1 'polypeptide(L)'
;MFACCFQPARGPGTDDEHMYMLQGQTSARKQESAQAGDEASEGVIQAGYQNPPRWVKDEFMEACMLCSVQFDLLKRKHHCRGCGLVYCGGCSAHFDRVVKFGIMEPVRLCNTCSDTAKSENVFYEKHLPLLEAGDLFSKYGLLRKRLVHLKFVRAKNLFQYQKVDPESRNYEGEVKAIPLDGITDVREVDVGKDNADLGLIIMVGDQEYRLDAATAAKQQQWLEAIEGARNVRGAMLAAVREKRAKQVEQENEEIKRVSENLQKMEERRTSFQEDRMRRRAEKREQLRAKYHLATAAS
;
A
#
# COMPACT_ATOMS: atom_id res chain seq x y z
N MET A 1 61.39 -58.16 18.17
CA MET A 1 61.23 -58.87 19.46
C MET A 1 61.72 -57.94 20.56
N PHE A 2 60.87 -57.61 21.53
CA PHE A 2 61.15 -57.55 22.98
C PHE A 2 59.92 -56.93 23.66
N ALA A 3 59.54 -57.49 24.80
CA ALA A 3 58.36 -57.10 25.57
C ALA A 3 58.75 -56.43 26.89
N CYS A 4 57.72 -56.11 27.69
CA CYS A 4 57.75 -55.78 29.12
C CYS A 4 57.86 -54.29 29.54
N CYS A 5 56.68 -53.75 29.84
CA CYS A 5 56.32 -53.16 31.15
C CYS A 5 57.15 -52.02 31.77
N PHE A 6 56.52 -50.83 31.86
CA PHE A 6 56.11 -50.31 33.18
C PHE A 6 54.87 -49.39 33.09
N GLN A 7 54.02 -49.44 34.12
CA GLN A 7 52.78 -48.67 34.34
C GLN A 7 52.97 -47.90 35.69
N PRO A 8 52.13 -46.90 36.13
CA PRO A 8 50.67 -47.07 36.25
C PRO A 8 49.74 -45.82 36.22
N ALA A 9 48.44 -46.14 36.05
CA ALA A 9 47.23 -45.57 36.66
C ALA A 9 46.97 -44.04 36.75
N ARG A 10 45.84 -43.64 36.12
CA ARG A 10 44.81 -42.78 36.76
C ARG A 10 43.41 -43.36 36.51
N GLY A 11 42.54 -43.23 37.51
CA GLY A 11 41.21 -43.84 37.57
C GLY A 11 40.05 -43.00 36.98
N PRO A 12 38.79 -43.44 37.19
CA PRO A 12 37.65 -43.13 36.30
C PRO A 12 36.59 -42.16 36.87
N GLY A 13 35.60 -41.83 36.02
CA GLY A 13 34.34 -41.13 36.35
C GLY A 13 33.91 -40.21 35.20
N THR A 14 33.04 -40.63 34.27
CA THR A 14 31.56 -40.55 34.31
C THR A 14 30.99 -39.13 34.36
N ASP A 15 29.95 -38.71 33.63
CA ASP A 15 29.25 -39.16 32.40
C ASP A 15 28.31 -38.00 32.00
N ASP A 16 28.00 -37.85 30.69
CA ASP A 16 26.76 -37.29 30.07
C ASP A 16 26.17 -35.92 30.52
N GLU A 17 25.35 -35.19 29.75
CA GLU A 17 24.66 -35.43 28.47
C GLU A 17 24.82 -34.24 27.49
N HIS A 18 24.87 -34.49 26.17
CA HIS A 18 24.64 -33.45 25.15
C HIS A 18 24.02 -34.04 23.87
N MET A 19 22.69 -33.98 23.76
CA MET A 19 21.85 -34.54 22.68
C MET A 19 20.52 -33.76 22.67
N TYR A 20 19.82 -33.46 21.57
CA TYR A 20 19.80 -33.98 20.19
C TYR A 20 19.37 -32.88 19.19
N MET A 21 19.68 -33.06 17.90
CA MET A 21 18.81 -32.66 16.75
C MET A 21 19.07 -33.60 15.54
N LEU A 22 18.00 -34.04 14.85
CA LEU A 22 17.95 -34.69 13.50
C LEU A 22 18.62 -36.10 13.40
N GLN A 23 18.16 -37.15 12.71
CA GLN A 23 17.02 -37.53 11.82
C GLN A 23 16.80 -39.08 11.97
N GLY A 24 15.81 -39.80 11.43
CA GLY A 24 14.62 -39.48 10.62
C GLY A 24 14.04 -40.73 9.88
N GLN A 25 12.78 -40.68 9.43
CA GLN A 25 12.06 -41.57 8.47
C GLN A 25 11.85 -43.08 8.80
N THR A 26 10.59 -43.51 8.95
CA THR A 26 9.81 -44.27 7.93
C THR A 26 8.49 -44.80 8.50
N SER A 27 7.37 -44.56 7.80
CA SER A 27 6.30 -45.54 7.48
C SER A 27 5.10 -44.80 6.87
N ALA A 28 4.53 -45.35 5.80
CA ALA A 28 3.50 -44.67 5.00
C ALA A 28 2.08 -45.15 5.38
N ARG A 29 1.15 -44.21 5.64
CA ARG A 29 -0.29 -44.51 5.59
C ARG A 29 -1.15 -43.31 5.20
N LYS A 30 -1.34 -43.18 3.88
CA LYS A 30 -2.57 -42.78 3.17
C LYS A 30 -3.55 -41.82 3.89
N GLN A 31 -3.57 -40.55 3.47
CA GLN A 31 -4.79 -39.74 3.45
C GLN A 31 -4.76 -38.75 2.28
N GLU A 32 -5.62 -38.99 1.30
CA GLU A 32 -5.92 -38.08 0.20
C GLU A 32 -7.08 -37.16 0.62
N SER A 33 -6.99 -35.85 0.39
CA SER A 33 -8.07 -35.06 -0.24
C SER A 33 -7.79 -33.54 -0.24
N ALA A 34 -8.22 -32.88 -1.32
CA ALA A 34 -8.51 -31.46 -1.41
C ALA A 34 -7.35 -30.44 -1.16
N GLN A 35 -6.37 -30.42 -2.07
CA GLN A 35 -5.77 -29.15 -2.50
C GLN A 35 -6.12 -28.91 -3.97
N ALA A 36 -7.16 -28.11 -4.21
CA ALA A 36 -7.53 -27.62 -5.54
C ALA A 36 -8.27 -26.28 -5.41
N GLY A 37 -7.77 -25.25 -6.10
CA GLY A 37 -8.45 -23.96 -6.28
C GLY A 37 -8.05 -22.84 -5.31
N ASP A 38 -7.06 -22.03 -5.71
CA ASP A 38 -7.15 -20.55 -5.68
C ASP A 38 -5.99 -19.86 -6.44
N GLU A 39 -5.40 -20.51 -7.46
CA GLU A 39 -4.58 -19.81 -8.49
C GLU A 39 -5.50 -19.12 -9.52
N ALA A 40 -6.29 -18.17 -9.05
CA ALA A 40 -7.06 -17.27 -9.90
C ALA A 40 -6.12 -16.25 -10.57
N SER A 41 -5.64 -16.62 -11.76
CA SER A 41 -5.05 -15.78 -12.82
C SER A 41 -4.65 -14.35 -12.42
N GLU A 42 -3.35 -14.06 -12.42
CA GLU A 42 -2.87 -12.70 -12.67
C GLU A 42 -3.23 -12.31 -14.11
N GLY A 43 -4.45 -11.80 -14.28
CA GLY A 43 -4.96 -11.33 -15.55
C GLY A 43 -4.07 -10.21 -16.07
N VAL A 44 -3.68 -10.30 -17.34
CA VAL A 44 -2.82 -9.32 -18.01
C VAL A 44 -3.43 -7.93 -17.87
N ILE A 45 -2.79 -7.08 -17.05
CA ILE A 45 -3.27 -5.73 -16.77
C ILE A 45 -3.12 -4.90 -18.03
N GLN A 46 -4.24 -4.49 -18.63
CA GLN A 46 -4.23 -3.54 -19.74
C GLN A 46 -3.61 -2.21 -19.24
N ALA A 47 -2.58 -1.74 -19.93
CA ALA A 47 -1.78 -0.60 -19.48
C ALA A 47 -2.64 0.63 -19.20
N GLY A 48 -2.71 1.05 -17.94
CA GLY A 48 -3.64 2.08 -17.51
C GLY A 48 -5.02 1.57 -17.07
N TYR A 49 -5.10 0.48 -16.30
CA TYR A 49 -6.24 0.22 -15.43
C TYR A 49 -5.74 -0.26 -14.06
N GLN A 50 -6.53 0.00 -13.02
CA GLN A 50 -6.29 -0.56 -11.69
C GLN A 50 -6.85 -1.98 -11.64
N ASN A 51 -6.28 -2.85 -10.81
CA ASN A 51 -6.85 -4.19 -10.61
C ASN A 51 -8.17 -4.08 -9.83
N PRO A 52 -9.24 -4.79 -10.24
CA PRO A 52 -10.45 -4.88 -9.45
C PRO A 52 -10.16 -5.57 -8.10
N PRO A 53 -10.91 -5.23 -7.03
CA PRO A 53 -10.71 -5.83 -5.72
C PRO A 53 -11.10 -7.31 -5.71
N ARG A 54 -10.34 -8.13 -4.98
CA ARG A 54 -10.75 -9.49 -4.64
C ARG A 54 -12.01 -9.44 -3.78
N TRP A 55 -12.96 -10.33 -4.03
CA TRP A 55 -14.17 -10.44 -3.23
C TRP A 55 -13.87 -11.14 -1.91
N VAL A 56 -14.51 -10.70 -0.82
CA VAL A 56 -14.46 -11.41 0.46
C VAL A 56 -15.32 -12.68 0.38
N LYS A 57 -14.82 -13.80 0.92
CA LYS A 57 -15.57 -15.06 0.94
C LYS A 57 -16.80 -14.90 1.84
N ASP A 58 -17.96 -15.39 1.39
CA ASP A 58 -19.25 -15.17 2.07
C ASP A 58 -19.28 -15.73 3.50
N GLU A 59 -18.50 -16.77 3.77
CA GLU A 59 -18.35 -17.41 5.08
C GLU A 59 -17.90 -16.45 6.19
N PHE A 60 -17.13 -15.40 5.85
CA PHE A 60 -16.63 -14.41 6.82
C PHE A 60 -17.62 -13.26 7.08
N MET A 61 -18.76 -13.22 6.37
CA MET A 61 -19.66 -12.07 6.37
C MET A 61 -21.06 -12.43 6.89
N GLU A 62 -21.33 -12.17 8.16
CA GLU A 62 -22.65 -12.42 8.77
C GLU A 62 -23.66 -11.28 8.49
N ALA A 63 -23.18 -10.05 8.35
CA ALA A 63 -24.01 -8.86 8.18
C ALA A 63 -23.57 -7.95 7.02
N CYS A 64 -24.50 -7.11 6.54
CA CYS A 64 -24.27 -6.14 5.48
C CYS A 64 -23.22 -5.08 5.86
N MET A 65 -22.20 -4.88 5.03
CA MET A 65 -21.10 -3.92 5.25
C MET A 65 -21.48 -2.42 5.19
N LEU A 66 -22.77 -2.08 5.14
CA LEU A 66 -23.25 -0.69 5.21
C LEU A 66 -24.28 -0.46 6.31
N CYS A 67 -25.30 -1.32 6.41
CA CYS A 67 -26.39 -1.16 7.38
C CYS A 67 -26.40 -2.20 8.52
N SER A 68 -25.37 -3.06 8.59
CA SER A 68 -25.19 -4.10 9.62
C SER A 68 -26.38 -5.07 9.78
N VAL A 69 -27.29 -5.13 8.81
CA VAL A 69 -28.39 -6.08 8.83
C VAL A 69 -27.86 -7.50 8.62
N GLN A 70 -28.25 -8.41 9.52
CA GLN A 70 -27.87 -9.82 9.47
C GLN A 70 -28.41 -10.50 8.22
N PHE A 71 -27.59 -11.36 7.59
CA PHE A 71 -28.00 -12.19 6.47
C PHE A 71 -28.71 -13.46 6.96
N ASP A 72 -29.66 -13.93 6.16
CA ASP A 72 -30.51 -15.08 6.46
C ASP A 72 -31.02 -15.71 5.15
N LEU A 73 -31.88 -16.74 5.22
CA LEU A 73 -32.40 -17.44 4.04
C LEU A 73 -33.22 -16.55 3.10
N LEU A 74 -33.82 -15.46 3.59
CA LEU A 74 -34.56 -14.48 2.80
C LEU A 74 -33.64 -13.32 2.36
N LYS A 75 -32.71 -12.91 3.23
CA LYS A 75 -31.80 -11.79 3.02
C LYS A 75 -30.44 -12.27 2.50
N ARG A 76 -30.35 -12.39 1.18
CA ARG A 76 -29.15 -12.89 0.48
C ARG A 76 -27.99 -11.88 0.49
N LYS A 77 -26.78 -12.43 0.39
CA LYS A 77 -25.49 -11.75 0.24
C LYS A 77 -25.26 -11.29 -1.21
N HIS A 78 -24.65 -10.12 -1.40
CA HIS A 78 -24.25 -9.60 -2.71
C HIS A 78 -22.91 -8.88 -2.65
N HIS A 79 -21.94 -9.27 -3.50
CA HIS A 79 -20.67 -8.56 -3.65
C HIS A 79 -20.80 -7.29 -4.48
N CYS A 80 -20.27 -6.19 -3.96
CA CYS A 80 -20.00 -4.98 -4.73
C CYS A 80 -18.77 -5.20 -5.62
N ARG A 81 -18.88 -4.98 -6.94
CA ARG A 81 -17.73 -5.10 -7.86
C ARG A 81 -16.70 -3.97 -7.69
N GLY A 82 -17.08 -2.86 -7.06
CA GLY A 82 -16.21 -1.70 -6.81
C GLY A 82 -15.29 -1.82 -5.59
N CYS A 83 -15.68 -2.59 -4.55
CA CYS A 83 -14.89 -2.76 -3.32
C CYS A 83 -14.69 -4.22 -2.87
N GLY A 84 -15.37 -5.20 -3.48
CA GLY A 84 -15.27 -6.62 -3.12
C GLY A 84 -16.02 -7.04 -1.85
N LEU A 85 -16.60 -6.08 -1.11
CA LEU A 85 -17.34 -6.33 0.14
C LEU A 85 -18.79 -6.80 -0.11
N VAL A 86 -19.39 -7.40 0.92
CA VAL A 86 -20.73 -8.00 0.87
C VAL A 86 -21.80 -7.08 1.47
N TYR A 87 -22.92 -6.95 0.76
CA TYR A 87 -24.05 -6.08 1.08
C TYR A 87 -25.39 -6.80 0.89
N CYS A 88 -26.46 -6.26 1.49
CA CYS A 88 -27.82 -6.66 1.17
C CYS A 88 -28.31 -5.99 -0.13
N GLY A 89 -29.46 -6.46 -0.65
CA GLY A 89 -30.06 -5.94 -1.89
C GLY A 89 -30.27 -4.42 -1.89
N GLY A 90 -30.76 -3.84 -0.79
CA GLY A 90 -31.02 -2.40 -0.69
C GLY A 90 -29.75 -1.54 -0.64
N CYS A 91 -28.67 -2.03 -0.02
CA CYS A 91 -27.38 -1.34 0.03
C CYS A 91 -26.50 -1.58 -1.21
N SER A 92 -26.99 -2.34 -2.18
CA SER A 92 -26.31 -2.65 -3.44
C SER A 92 -27.25 -2.69 -4.64
N ALA A 93 -28.21 -1.77 -4.67
CA ALA A 93 -29.27 -1.72 -5.68
C ALA A 93 -28.80 -1.16 -7.04
N HIS A 94 -27.65 -0.50 -7.07
CA HIS A 94 -27.14 0.20 -8.26
C HIS A 94 -26.28 -0.70 -9.16
N PHE A 95 -26.36 -0.44 -10.46
CA PHE A 95 -25.57 -1.11 -11.50
C PHE A 95 -24.93 -0.03 -12.37
N ASP A 96 -23.62 0.15 -12.24
CA ASP A 96 -22.86 1.17 -12.95
C ASP A 96 -21.55 0.56 -13.47
N ARG A 97 -20.95 1.20 -14.49
CA ARG A 97 -19.62 0.85 -15.00
C ARG A 97 -18.55 1.24 -13.98
N VAL A 98 -17.39 0.58 -13.99
CA VAL A 98 -16.24 0.96 -13.15
C VAL A 98 -15.01 1.08 -14.04
N VAL A 99 -14.93 2.19 -14.77
CA VAL A 99 -13.95 2.36 -15.85
C VAL A 99 -12.51 2.31 -15.32
N LYS A 100 -12.25 2.75 -14.07
CA LYS A 100 -10.91 2.60 -13.46
C LYS A 100 -10.37 1.16 -13.40
N PHE A 101 -11.24 0.16 -13.43
CA PHE A 101 -10.91 -1.27 -13.44
C PHE A 101 -11.06 -1.92 -14.83
N GLY A 102 -11.28 -1.14 -15.88
CA GLY A 102 -11.59 -1.65 -17.22
C GLY A 102 -13.00 -2.28 -17.35
N ILE A 103 -13.85 -2.13 -16.34
CA ILE A 103 -15.19 -2.71 -16.32
C ILE A 103 -16.16 -1.76 -17.05
N MET A 104 -16.30 -1.98 -18.36
CA MET A 104 -17.12 -1.15 -19.26
C MET A 104 -18.61 -1.53 -19.28
N GLU A 105 -18.99 -2.67 -18.70
CA GLU A 105 -20.39 -3.09 -18.55
C GLU A 105 -20.94 -2.72 -17.16
N PRO A 106 -22.24 -2.38 -17.01
CA PRO A 106 -22.83 -2.10 -15.71
C PRO A 106 -22.77 -3.29 -14.76
N VAL A 107 -22.13 -3.10 -13.60
CA VAL A 107 -21.97 -4.13 -12.57
C VAL A 107 -22.58 -3.68 -11.25
N ARG A 108 -23.03 -4.63 -10.42
CA ARG A 108 -23.62 -4.32 -9.11
C ARG A 108 -22.61 -3.61 -8.19
N LEU A 109 -22.97 -2.42 -7.72
CA LEU A 109 -22.20 -1.65 -6.75
C LEU A 109 -22.99 -1.41 -5.47
N CYS A 110 -22.29 -1.29 -4.34
CA CYS A 110 -22.86 -0.66 -3.16
C CYS A 110 -23.03 0.84 -3.39
N ASN A 111 -23.90 1.49 -2.63
CA ASN A 111 -24.29 2.90 -2.84
C ASN A 111 -23.05 3.82 -2.95
N THR A 112 -22.13 3.73 -1.98
CA THR A 112 -20.86 4.48 -1.96
C THR A 112 -19.99 4.26 -3.21
N CYS A 113 -19.89 3.01 -3.68
CA CYS A 113 -19.15 2.72 -4.91
C CYS A 113 -19.88 3.20 -6.17
N SER A 114 -21.22 3.22 -6.18
CA SER A 114 -22.00 3.82 -7.28
C SER A 114 -21.70 5.32 -7.42
N ASP A 115 -21.69 6.04 -6.29
CA ASP A 115 -21.53 7.48 -6.28
C ASP A 115 -20.09 7.88 -6.64
N THR A 116 -19.12 7.08 -6.19
CA THR A 116 -17.70 7.19 -6.58
C THR A 116 -17.49 6.85 -8.05
N ALA A 117 -18.12 5.77 -8.56
CA ALA A 117 -17.99 5.37 -9.95
C ALA A 117 -18.58 6.42 -10.90
N LYS A 118 -19.72 7.05 -10.56
CA LYS A 118 -20.32 8.12 -11.37
C LYS A 118 -19.36 9.31 -11.57
N SER A 119 -18.71 9.79 -10.50
CA SER A 119 -17.76 10.90 -10.60
C SER A 119 -16.44 10.49 -11.28
N GLU A 120 -15.90 9.32 -10.96
CA GLU A 120 -14.67 8.80 -11.60
C GLU A 120 -14.86 8.50 -13.09
N ASN A 121 -16.00 7.92 -13.50
CA ASN A 121 -16.25 7.58 -14.91
C ASN A 121 -16.27 8.84 -15.79
N VAL A 122 -16.76 9.99 -15.30
CA VAL A 122 -16.65 11.27 -16.02
C VAL A 122 -15.18 11.62 -16.29
N PHE A 123 -14.29 11.41 -15.33
CA PHE A 123 -12.86 11.59 -15.57
C PHE A 123 -12.33 10.62 -16.64
N TYR A 124 -12.56 9.31 -16.49
CA TYR A 124 -12.00 8.32 -17.41
C TYR A 124 -12.57 8.37 -18.84
N GLU A 125 -13.84 8.76 -19.00
CA GLU A 125 -14.52 8.77 -20.31
C GLU A 125 -14.40 10.11 -21.05
N LYS A 126 -14.43 11.25 -20.34
CA LYS A 126 -14.37 12.60 -20.95
C LYS A 126 -12.99 13.23 -20.83
N HIS A 127 -12.44 13.30 -19.61
CA HIS A 127 -11.28 14.14 -19.33
C HIS A 127 -9.94 13.45 -19.64
N LEU A 128 -9.78 12.18 -19.29
CA LEU A 128 -8.54 11.44 -19.52
C LEU A 128 -8.17 11.35 -21.02
N PRO A 129 -9.07 11.02 -21.96
CA PRO A 129 -8.73 10.98 -23.39
C PRO A 129 -8.31 12.36 -23.94
N LEU A 130 -8.95 13.44 -23.47
CA LEU A 130 -8.59 14.82 -23.81
C LEU A 130 -7.16 15.15 -23.32
N LEU A 131 -6.83 14.77 -22.09
CA LEU A 131 -5.50 15.01 -21.53
C LEU A 131 -4.41 14.16 -22.21
N GLU A 132 -4.67 12.90 -22.51
CA GLU A 132 -3.70 11.97 -23.14
C GLU A 132 -3.46 12.27 -24.62
N ALA A 133 -4.51 12.65 -25.36
CA ALA A 133 -4.37 13.18 -26.72
C ALA A 133 -3.52 14.45 -26.71
N GLY A 134 -3.80 15.34 -25.77
CA GLY A 134 -3.14 16.62 -25.63
C GLY A 134 -3.65 17.69 -26.59
N ASP A 135 -3.17 18.91 -26.42
CA ASP A 135 -3.60 20.06 -27.20
C ASP A 135 -2.54 21.15 -27.25
N LEU A 136 -2.69 22.06 -28.20
CA LEU A 136 -1.83 23.20 -28.45
C LEU A 136 -2.25 24.39 -27.59
N PHE A 137 -1.27 24.92 -26.86
CA PHE A 137 -1.32 26.13 -26.05
C PHE A 137 -0.26 27.12 -26.51
N SER A 138 -0.48 28.40 -26.24
CA SER A 138 0.58 29.39 -26.32
C SER A 138 1.29 29.52 -24.98
N LYS A 139 2.57 29.85 -25.03
CA LYS A 139 3.36 30.22 -23.86
C LYS A 139 4.27 31.39 -24.18
N TYR A 140 4.21 32.44 -23.38
CA TYR A 140 5.15 33.55 -23.45
C TYR A 140 6.52 33.16 -22.87
N GLY A 141 7.57 33.31 -23.66
CA GLY A 141 8.93 33.45 -23.16
C GLY A 141 9.32 34.92 -23.04
N LEU A 142 10.56 35.21 -22.66
CA LEU A 142 11.08 36.57 -22.42
C LEU A 142 10.80 37.58 -23.55
N LEU A 143 10.73 37.15 -24.82
CA LEU A 143 10.62 38.05 -25.98
C LEU A 143 9.67 37.56 -27.10
N ARG A 144 9.15 36.32 -27.03
CA ARG A 144 8.31 35.74 -28.10
C ARG A 144 7.29 34.75 -27.53
N LYS A 145 6.07 34.80 -28.07
CA LYS A 145 5.03 33.77 -27.92
C LYS A 145 5.52 32.49 -28.62
N ARG A 146 5.33 31.33 -28.00
CA ARG A 146 5.70 30.01 -28.54
C ARG A 146 4.49 29.09 -28.49
N LEU A 147 4.29 28.30 -29.53
CA LEU A 147 3.32 27.22 -29.52
C LEU A 147 3.92 26.01 -28.80
N VAL A 148 3.18 25.43 -27.86
CA VAL A 148 3.56 24.23 -27.12
C VAL A 148 2.44 23.21 -27.14
N HIS A 149 2.76 21.93 -27.24
CA HIS A 149 1.79 20.85 -27.12
C HIS A 149 1.84 20.28 -25.72
N LEU A 150 0.80 20.51 -24.92
CA LEU A 150 0.64 19.93 -23.58
C LEU A 150 -0.09 18.58 -23.69
N LYS A 151 0.39 17.56 -22.98
CA LYS A 151 -0.35 16.30 -22.78
C LYS A 151 -0.04 15.65 -21.44
N PHE A 152 -0.96 14.82 -20.95
CA PHE A 152 -0.76 13.97 -19.79
C PHE A 152 -0.14 12.63 -20.22
N VAL A 153 0.87 12.17 -19.48
CA VAL A 153 1.51 10.86 -19.65
C VAL A 153 1.16 10.03 -18.43
N ARG A 154 0.01 9.35 -18.52
CA ARG A 154 -0.59 8.60 -17.40
C ARG A 154 0.35 7.60 -16.76
N ALA A 155 1.12 6.84 -17.55
CA ALA A 155 2.10 5.89 -17.04
C ALA A 155 3.23 6.51 -16.19
N LYS A 156 3.45 7.83 -16.31
CA LYS A 156 4.44 8.60 -15.53
C LYS A 156 3.81 9.58 -14.54
N ASN A 157 2.47 9.65 -14.47
CA ASN A 157 1.70 10.57 -13.61
C ASN A 157 2.15 12.05 -13.71
N LEU A 158 2.45 12.50 -14.93
CA LEU A 158 2.91 13.87 -15.19
C LEU A 158 2.27 14.43 -16.46
N PHE A 159 2.08 15.75 -16.51
CA PHE A 159 1.93 16.44 -17.77
C PHE A 159 3.31 16.72 -18.34
N GLN A 160 3.42 16.68 -19.68
CA GLN A 160 4.59 17.18 -20.39
C GLN A 160 4.18 18.17 -21.46
N TYR A 161 5.03 19.16 -21.70
CA TYR A 161 4.89 20.07 -22.83
C TYR A 161 6.23 20.29 -23.52
N GLN A 162 6.17 20.48 -24.84
CA GLN A 162 7.33 20.73 -25.69
C GLN A 162 6.95 21.78 -26.75
N LYS A 163 7.92 22.56 -27.24
CA LYS A 163 7.68 23.50 -28.34
C LYS A 163 7.26 22.71 -29.58
N VAL A 164 6.28 23.22 -30.31
CA VAL A 164 5.92 22.74 -31.64
C VAL A 164 6.17 23.87 -32.64
N ASP A 165 6.83 23.54 -33.75
CA ASP A 165 6.93 24.42 -34.90
C ASP A 165 5.58 24.49 -35.65
N PRO A 166 4.99 25.68 -35.87
CA PRO A 166 3.63 25.79 -36.39
C PRO A 166 3.48 25.35 -37.87
N GLU A 167 4.56 25.39 -38.66
CA GLU A 167 4.54 25.06 -40.08
C GLU A 167 4.78 23.56 -40.30
N SER A 168 5.89 23.04 -39.77
CA SER A 168 6.31 21.65 -39.93
C SER A 168 5.65 20.67 -38.95
N ARG A 169 5.00 21.19 -37.89
CA ARG A 169 4.45 20.42 -36.75
C ARG A 169 5.47 19.56 -36.00
N ASN A 170 6.76 19.79 -36.23
CA ASN A 170 7.83 19.10 -35.54
C ASN A 170 7.96 19.58 -34.10
N TYR A 171 8.34 18.66 -33.22
CA TYR A 171 8.66 18.96 -31.83
C TYR A 171 10.07 19.49 -31.72
N GLU A 172 10.26 20.56 -30.94
CA GLU A 172 11.54 21.23 -30.78
C GLU A 172 11.94 21.42 -29.31
N GLY A 173 13.25 21.38 -29.06
CA GLY A 173 13.85 21.65 -27.77
C GLY A 173 13.52 20.60 -26.71
N GLU A 174 13.71 20.97 -25.45
CA GLU A 174 13.56 20.08 -24.29
C GLU A 174 12.08 19.82 -23.95
N VAL A 175 11.76 18.57 -23.62
CA VAL A 175 10.47 18.20 -23.02
C VAL A 175 10.44 18.67 -21.56
N LYS A 176 9.52 19.59 -21.23
CA LYS A 176 9.28 20.02 -19.85
C LYS A 176 8.19 19.17 -19.22
N ALA A 177 8.33 18.88 -17.94
CA ALA A 177 7.41 18.04 -17.16
C ALA A 177 6.82 18.81 -15.97
N ILE A 178 5.56 18.49 -15.65
CA ILE A 178 4.78 19.01 -14.52
C ILE A 178 4.16 17.78 -13.82
N PRO A 179 4.74 17.28 -12.71
CA PRO A 179 4.21 16.11 -12.01
C PRO A 179 2.81 16.39 -11.44
N LEU A 180 1.83 15.50 -11.69
CA LEU A 180 0.45 15.69 -11.20
C LEU A 180 0.40 15.78 -9.67
N ASP A 181 1.20 14.95 -9.00
CA ASP A 181 1.31 14.92 -7.53
C ASP A 181 1.93 16.21 -6.93
N GLY A 182 2.57 17.03 -7.76
CA GLY A 182 3.13 18.32 -7.35
C GLY A 182 2.17 19.51 -7.56
N ILE A 183 1.04 19.32 -8.26
CA ILE A 183 0.13 20.43 -8.58
C ILE A 183 -0.63 20.87 -7.33
N THR A 184 -0.29 22.06 -6.83
CA THR A 184 -0.87 22.69 -5.65
C THR A 184 -2.16 23.44 -5.97
N ASP A 185 -2.24 24.08 -7.13
CA ASP A 185 -3.40 24.84 -7.58
C ASP A 185 -3.52 24.84 -9.12
N VAL A 186 -4.73 25.04 -9.62
CA VAL A 186 -5.01 25.26 -11.05
C VAL A 186 -6.09 26.32 -11.15
N ARG A 187 -5.86 27.38 -11.91
CA ARG A 187 -6.77 28.54 -11.98
C ARG A 187 -6.83 29.15 -13.36
N GLU A 188 -7.95 29.77 -13.67
CA GLU A 188 -8.10 30.62 -14.83
C GLU A 188 -7.27 31.91 -14.72
N VAL A 189 -6.85 32.43 -15.87
CA VAL A 189 -6.33 33.79 -16.02
C VAL A 189 -7.38 34.58 -16.78
N ASP A 190 -8.02 35.52 -16.10
CA ASP A 190 -9.00 36.43 -16.70
C ASP A 190 -8.61 37.88 -16.38
N VAL A 191 -8.17 38.63 -17.40
CA VAL A 191 -7.67 40.01 -17.23
C VAL A 191 -7.95 40.87 -18.47
N GLY A 192 -8.86 41.84 -18.30
CA GLY A 192 -8.80 43.14 -18.97
C GLY A 192 -9.21 43.20 -20.46
N LYS A 193 -9.95 44.24 -20.82
CA LYS A 193 -10.61 44.40 -22.14
C LYS A 193 -9.68 44.58 -23.36
N ASP A 194 -8.35 44.61 -23.17
CA ASP A 194 -7.41 45.10 -24.18
C ASP A 194 -6.38 44.06 -24.67
N ASN A 195 -6.41 42.79 -24.22
CA ASN A 195 -5.57 41.74 -24.82
C ASN A 195 -6.15 40.32 -24.71
N ALA A 196 -6.05 39.55 -25.79
CA ALA A 196 -6.70 38.25 -25.96
C ALA A 196 -5.93 37.05 -25.36
N ASP A 197 -5.41 37.19 -24.14
CA ASP A 197 -4.59 36.16 -23.47
C ASP A 197 -5.38 35.39 -22.40
N LEU A 198 -6.49 34.79 -22.83
CA LEU A 198 -7.27 33.81 -22.08
C LEU A 198 -6.43 32.53 -21.87
N GLY A 199 -6.30 32.06 -20.62
CA GLY A 199 -5.38 30.98 -20.31
C GLY A 199 -5.58 30.33 -18.95
N LEU A 200 -4.81 29.28 -18.67
CA LEU A 200 -4.74 28.63 -17.36
C LEU A 200 -3.35 28.79 -16.74
N ILE A 201 -3.33 28.83 -15.42
CA ILE A 201 -2.14 28.68 -14.59
C ILE A 201 -2.21 27.33 -13.89
N ILE A 202 -1.13 26.56 -13.98
CA ILE A 202 -0.88 25.39 -13.14
C ILE A 202 0.21 25.79 -12.13
N MET A 203 -0.04 25.67 -10.83
CA MET A 203 0.94 25.90 -9.76
C MET A 203 1.56 24.58 -9.31
N VAL A 204 2.88 24.55 -9.15
CA VAL A 204 3.63 23.44 -8.54
C VAL A 204 4.50 23.99 -7.42
N GLY A 205 4.00 23.94 -6.19
CA GLY A 205 4.58 24.72 -5.09
C GLY A 205 4.54 26.21 -5.45
N ASP A 206 5.71 26.86 -5.43
CA ASP A 206 5.87 28.27 -5.79
C ASP A 206 6.03 28.51 -7.31
N GLN A 207 6.11 27.45 -8.13
CA GLN A 207 6.36 27.58 -9.57
C GLN A 207 5.08 27.73 -10.38
N GLU A 208 4.97 28.83 -11.12
CA GLU A 208 3.84 29.12 -12.01
C GLU A 208 4.07 28.61 -13.45
N TYR A 209 3.10 27.85 -13.98
CA TYR A 209 3.05 27.42 -15.37
C TYR A 209 1.83 28.01 -16.09
N ARG A 210 1.93 29.28 -16.51
CA ARG A 210 0.95 29.90 -17.42
C ARG A 210 0.95 29.28 -18.82
N LEU A 211 -0.23 29.01 -19.36
CA LEU A 211 -0.50 28.45 -20.68
C LEU A 211 -1.76 29.11 -21.28
N ASP A 212 -1.62 29.84 -22.38
CA ASP A 212 -2.74 30.56 -22.98
C ASP A 212 -3.49 29.65 -23.97
N ALA A 213 -4.80 29.60 -23.83
CA ALA A 213 -5.71 28.75 -24.60
C ALA A 213 -6.35 29.52 -25.76
N ALA A 214 -6.70 28.83 -26.84
CA ALA A 214 -7.29 29.47 -28.02
C ALA A 214 -8.74 29.93 -27.83
N THR A 215 -9.49 29.35 -26.88
CA THR A 215 -10.91 29.64 -26.63
C THR A 215 -11.26 29.39 -25.16
N ALA A 216 -12.27 30.11 -24.64
CA ALA A 216 -12.78 29.91 -23.27
C ALA A 216 -13.23 28.46 -23.03
N ALA A 217 -13.85 27.83 -24.03
CA ALA A 217 -14.20 26.41 -23.98
C ALA A 217 -12.97 25.50 -23.78
N LYS A 218 -11.85 25.74 -24.47
CA LYS A 218 -10.60 24.97 -24.27
C LYS A 218 -10.06 25.18 -22.85
N GLN A 219 -9.99 26.43 -22.39
CA GLN A 219 -9.53 26.78 -21.04
C GLN A 219 -10.34 26.02 -19.99
N GLN A 220 -11.68 26.16 -19.99
CA GLN A 220 -12.56 25.48 -19.05
C GLN A 220 -12.43 23.95 -19.12
N GLN A 221 -12.44 23.36 -20.32
CA GLN A 221 -12.30 21.91 -20.50
C GLN A 221 -10.99 21.37 -19.91
N TRP A 222 -9.89 22.10 -20.05
CA TRP A 222 -8.59 21.72 -19.51
C TRP A 222 -8.48 21.96 -18.00
N LEU A 223 -9.07 23.03 -17.48
CA LEU A 223 -9.18 23.25 -16.02
C LEU A 223 -9.93 22.08 -15.36
N GLU A 224 -11.17 21.81 -15.80
CA GLU A 224 -11.99 20.68 -15.34
C GLU A 224 -11.24 19.34 -15.44
N ALA A 225 -10.49 19.14 -16.52
CA ALA A 225 -9.76 17.90 -16.75
C ALA A 225 -8.56 17.71 -15.80
N ILE A 226 -7.77 18.77 -15.57
CA ILE A 226 -6.62 18.72 -14.66
C ILE A 226 -7.12 18.57 -13.21
N GLU A 227 -8.18 19.28 -12.82
CA GLU A 227 -8.83 19.07 -11.51
C GLU A 227 -9.37 17.65 -11.34
N GLY A 228 -10.05 17.11 -12.37
CA GLY A 228 -10.50 15.72 -12.39
C GLY A 228 -9.34 14.73 -12.18
N ALA A 229 -8.20 14.97 -12.84
CA ALA A 229 -6.98 14.17 -12.65
C ALA A 229 -6.46 14.25 -11.20
N ARG A 230 -6.39 15.47 -10.63
CA ARG A 230 -5.97 15.70 -9.23
C ARG A 230 -6.89 14.99 -8.25
N ASN A 231 -8.20 15.06 -8.45
CA ASN A 231 -9.21 14.45 -7.58
C ASN A 231 -9.12 12.92 -7.59
N VAL A 232 -9.07 12.29 -8.76
CA VAL A 232 -8.92 10.83 -8.91
C VAL A 232 -7.58 10.35 -8.33
N ARG A 233 -6.50 11.10 -8.57
CA ARG A 233 -5.17 10.80 -8.01
C ARG A 233 -5.13 10.96 -6.49
N GLY A 234 -5.77 12.00 -5.95
CA GLY A 234 -5.90 12.25 -4.52
C GLY A 234 -6.66 11.13 -3.81
N ALA A 235 -7.79 10.69 -4.35
CA ALA A 235 -8.56 9.55 -3.84
C ALA A 235 -7.73 8.24 -3.85
N MET A 236 -7.01 7.97 -4.93
CA MET A 236 -6.09 6.83 -5.02
C MET A 236 -5.00 6.88 -3.95
N LEU A 237 -4.37 8.03 -3.75
CA LEU A 237 -3.33 8.22 -2.73
C LEU A 237 -3.89 8.11 -1.30
N ALA A 238 -5.11 8.58 -1.05
CA ALA A 238 -5.78 8.43 0.24
C ALA A 238 -6.01 6.94 0.58
N ALA A 239 -6.54 6.14 -0.35
CA ALA A 239 -6.73 4.71 -0.16
C ALA A 239 -5.41 3.95 0.09
N VAL A 240 -4.33 4.32 -0.61
CA VAL A 240 -2.99 3.74 -0.37
C VAL A 240 -2.45 4.12 1.01
N ARG A 241 -2.65 5.37 1.45
CA ARG A 241 -2.26 5.83 2.80
C ARG A 241 -3.03 5.09 3.90
N GLU A 242 -4.34 4.90 3.74
CA GLU A 242 -5.17 4.16 4.69
C GLU A 242 -4.72 2.70 4.81
N LYS A 243 -4.49 2.02 3.68
CA LYS A 243 -3.98 0.64 3.68
C LYS A 243 -2.62 0.54 4.39
N ARG A 244 -1.71 1.49 4.14
CA ARG A 244 -0.40 1.54 4.80
C ARG A 244 -0.52 1.82 6.29
N ALA A 245 -1.44 2.68 6.72
CA ALA A 245 -1.67 2.97 8.14
C ALA A 245 -2.09 1.70 8.90
N LYS A 246 -3.04 0.93 8.35
CA LYS A 246 -3.49 -0.36 8.93
C LYS A 246 -2.37 -1.40 9.00
N GLN A 247 -1.49 -1.46 8.00
CA GLN A 247 -0.32 -2.33 8.03
C GLN A 247 0.67 -1.92 9.13
N VAL A 248 0.98 -0.62 9.24
CA VAL A 248 1.89 -0.10 10.28
C VAL A 248 1.31 -0.31 11.68
N GLU A 249 -0.01 -0.23 11.85
CA GLU A 249 -0.70 -0.55 13.10
C GLU A 249 -0.50 -2.03 13.49
N GLN A 250 -0.69 -2.96 12.56
CA GLN A 250 -0.45 -4.39 12.77
C GLN A 250 1.02 -4.71 13.10
N GLU A 251 1.96 -4.11 12.37
CA GLU A 251 3.41 -4.24 12.63
C GLU A 251 3.78 -3.71 14.03
N ASN A 252 3.19 -2.58 14.46
CA ASN A 252 3.40 -2.02 15.80
C ASN A 252 2.81 -2.91 16.91
N GLU A 253 1.63 -3.53 16.70
CA GLU A 253 1.05 -4.49 17.65
C GLU A 253 1.92 -5.74 17.80
N GLU A 254 2.48 -6.25 16.70
CA GLU A 254 3.40 -7.39 16.72
C GLU A 254 4.71 -7.03 17.45
N ILE A 255 5.33 -5.89 17.13
CA ILE A 255 6.53 -5.38 17.81
C ILE A 255 6.28 -5.24 19.32
N LYS A 256 5.13 -4.68 19.72
CA LYS A 256 4.74 -4.57 21.13
C LYS A 256 4.65 -5.94 21.80
N ARG A 257 3.96 -6.90 21.17
CA ARG A 257 3.82 -8.29 21.68
C ARG A 257 5.17 -8.99 21.81
N VAL A 258 6.07 -8.82 20.85
CA VAL A 258 7.43 -9.40 20.89
C VAL A 258 8.26 -8.75 22.01
N SER A 259 8.19 -7.43 22.15
CA SER A 259 8.86 -6.67 23.21
C SER A 259 8.42 -7.10 24.62
N GLU A 260 7.09 -7.19 24.86
CA GLU A 260 6.55 -7.68 26.13
C GLU A 260 6.97 -9.12 26.45
N ASN A 261 7.04 -9.98 25.43
CA ASN A 261 7.52 -11.36 25.60
C ASN A 261 9.01 -11.42 25.93
N LEU A 262 9.83 -10.59 25.29
CA LEU A 262 11.26 -10.47 25.56
C LEU A 262 11.50 -9.98 26.99
N GLN A 263 10.84 -8.90 27.42
CA GLN A 263 10.94 -8.39 28.79
C GLN A 263 10.57 -9.47 29.82
N LYS A 264 9.47 -10.20 29.62
CA LYS A 264 9.07 -11.33 30.48
C LYS A 264 10.08 -12.48 30.47
N MET A 265 10.86 -12.67 29.42
CA MET A 265 11.97 -13.65 29.42
C MET A 265 13.18 -13.12 30.20
N GLU A 266 13.50 -11.83 30.09
CA GLU A 266 14.60 -11.22 30.83
C GLU A 266 14.32 -11.17 32.33
N GLU A 267 13.11 -10.79 32.76
CA GLU A 267 12.66 -10.83 34.16
C GLU A 267 12.73 -12.24 34.77
N ARG A 268 12.36 -13.27 33.99
CA ARG A 268 12.51 -14.67 34.42
C ARG A 268 13.98 -15.09 34.51
N ARG A 269 14.84 -14.60 33.60
CA ARG A 269 16.29 -14.85 33.62
C ARG A 269 16.96 -14.20 34.84
N THR A 270 16.64 -12.95 35.16
CA THR A 270 17.18 -12.24 36.33
C THR A 270 16.68 -12.88 37.62
N SER A 271 15.38 -13.11 37.77
CA SER A 271 14.81 -13.77 38.96
C SER A 271 15.42 -15.14 39.23
N PHE A 272 15.66 -15.95 38.20
CA PHE A 272 16.35 -17.25 38.34
C PHE A 272 17.82 -17.10 38.76
N GLN A 273 18.53 -16.09 38.24
CA GLN A 273 19.90 -15.79 38.66
C GLN A 273 19.97 -15.32 40.12
N GLU A 274 19.04 -14.46 40.54
CA GLU A 274 18.91 -13.95 41.91
C GLU A 274 18.61 -15.07 42.91
N ASP A 275 17.60 -15.92 42.64
CA ASP A 275 17.28 -17.06 43.52
C ASP A 275 18.46 -18.04 43.63
N ARG A 276 19.13 -18.33 42.51
CA ARG A 276 20.36 -19.15 42.52
C ARG A 276 21.48 -18.53 43.36
N MET A 277 21.64 -17.20 43.33
CA MET A 277 22.64 -16.50 44.15
C MET A 277 22.24 -16.48 45.63
N ARG A 278 20.97 -16.24 45.94
CA ARG A 278 20.39 -16.31 47.30
C ARG A 278 20.61 -17.68 47.93
N ARG A 279 20.18 -18.77 47.29
CA ARG A 279 20.37 -20.15 47.79
C ARG A 279 21.85 -20.50 48.00
N ARG A 280 22.76 -19.97 47.17
CA ARG A 280 24.22 -20.12 47.35
C ARG A 280 24.75 -19.33 48.55
N ALA A 281 24.21 -18.14 48.83
CA ALA A 281 24.56 -17.35 50.02
C ALA A 281 24.06 -18.02 51.30
N GLU A 282 22.78 -18.43 51.34
CA GLU A 282 22.18 -19.19 52.45
C GLU A 282 23.00 -20.45 52.78
N LYS A 283 23.35 -21.25 51.76
CA LYS A 283 24.16 -22.47 51.96
C LYS A 283 25.58 -22.15 52.49
N ARG A 284 26.19 -21.05 52.08
CA ARG A 284 27.48 -20.58 52.64
C ARG A 284 27.35 -20.19 54.11
N GLU A 285 26.25 -19.55 54.48
CA GLU A 285 25.98 -19.14 55.86
C GLU A 285 25.68 -20.34 56.78
N GLN A 286 24.86 -21.29 56.32
CA GLN A 286 24.63 -22.57 57.01
C GLN A 286 25.94 -23.34 57.25
N LEU A 287 26.84 -23.38 56.26
CA LEU A 287 28.16 -24.01 56.42
C LEU A 287 29.05 -23.25 57.41
N ARG A 288 29.05 -21.90 57.40
CA ARG A 288 29.77 -21.10 58.40
C ARG A 288 29.28 -21.39 59.81
N ALA A 289 27.96 -21.40 60.03
CA ALA A 289 27.35 -21.69 61.31
C ALA A 289 27.69 -23.11 61.80
N LYS A 290 27.58 -24.13 60.92
CA LYS A 290 27.88 -25.54 61.23
C LYS A 290 29.33 -25.78 61.65
N TYR A 291 30.29 -25.04 61.09
CA TYR A 291 31.72 -25.23 61.34
C TYR A 291 32.36 -24.10 62.16
N HIS A 292 31.54 -23.23 62.79
CA HIS A 292 31.98 -22.07 63.57
C HIS A 292 33.02 -21.18 62.86
N LEU A 293 32.93 -21.06 61.54
CA LEU A 293 33.84 -20.26 60.74
C LEU A 293 33.50 -18.77 60.91
N ALA A 294 34.49 -17.98 61.31
CA ALA A 294 34.35 -16.53 61.39
C ALA A 294 33.87 -15.95 60.05
N THR A 295 32.99 -14.95 60.12
CA THR A 295 32.69 -14.10 58.98
C THR A 295 33.99 -13.42 58.54
N ALA A 296 34.37 -13.62 57.28
CA ALA A 296 35.47 -12.87 56.70
C ALA A 296 35.14 -11.37 56.83
N ALA A 297 36.00 -10.65 57.55
CA ALA A 297 35.91 -9.20 57.64
C ALA A 297 36.14 -8.58 56.26
N SER A 298 35.39 -7.52 55.97
CA SER A 298 35.43 -6.74 54.73
C SER A 298 36.76 -6.03 54.53
#